data_AF-A0A353HC74-F1
#
_entry.id   AF-A0A353HC74-F1
#
_cell.length_a   1.000
_cell.length_b   1.000
_cell.length_c   1.000
_cell.angle_alpha   90.00
_cell.angle_beta   90.00
_cell.angle_gamma   90.00
#
_symmetry.space_group_name_H-M   'P 1'
#
loop_
_entity.id
_entity.type
_entity.pdbx_description
1 polymer ?
#
loop_
_entity_poly.entity_id
_entity_poly.type
_entity_poly.pdbx_seq_one_letter_code
_entity_poly.pdbx_strand_id
1 'polypeptide(L)'
;MTNEKRERALKSAVSIAIVMLVLFLSIAIYQAIRIGVRKRELSRLEKEISLLQEQKNNTEDEIERWLLDETIEERARELGLRKKS
;
A
#
# COMPACT_ATOMS: atom_id res chain seq x y z
N MET A 1 -10.39 -49.64 -5.62
CA MET A 1 -9.15 -48.84 -5.45
C MET A 1 -8.32 -49.54 -4.38
N THR A 2 -7.09 -49.97 -4.67
CA THR A 2 -6.23 -50.68 -3.69
C THR A 2 -5.59 -49.68 -2.70
N ASN A 3 -5.28 -50.11 -1.48
CA ASN A 3 -4.69 -49.24 -0.44
C ASN A 3 -3.44 -48.49 -0.93
N GLU A 4 -2.59 -49.14 -1.71
CA GLU A 4 -1.41 -48.51 -2.31
C GLU A 4 -1.74 -47.35 -3.28
N LYS A 5 -2.83 -47.46 -4.05
CA LYS A 5 -3.27 -46.38 -4.96
C LYS A 5 -3.82 -45.19 -4.18
N ARG A 6 -4.49 -45.42 -3.05
CA ARG A 6 -4.93 -44.35 -2.13
C ARG A 6 -3.74 -43.65 -1.50
N GLU A 7 -2.76 -44.40 -1.02
CA GLU A 7 -1.58 -43.83 -0.36
C GLU A 7 -0.73 -43.00 -1.31
N ARG A 8 -0.53 -43.44 -2.57
CA ARG A 8 0.15 -42.63 -3.60
C ARG A 8 -0.61 -41.35 -3.94
N ALA A 9 -1.94 -41.42 -4.06
CA ALA A 9 -2.78 -40.26 -4.34
C ALA A 9 -2.77 -39.25 -3.18
N LEU A 10 -2.77 -39.73 -1.93
CA LEU A 10 -2.62 -38.90 -0.75
C LEU A 10 -1.25 -38.21 -0.72
N LYS A 11 -0.17 -38.96 -0.98
CA LYS A 11 1.19 -38.40 -1.03
C LYS A 11 1.32 -37.32 -2.11
N SER A 12 0.78 -37.55 -3.31
CA SER A 12 0.81 -36.53 -4.38
C SER A 12 -0.03 -35.30 -4.04
N ALA A 13 -1.22 -35.49 -3.45
CA ALA A 13 -2.07 -34.38 -3.01
C ALA A 13 -1.40 -33.53 -1.93
N VAL A 14 -0.77 -34.17 -0.94
CA VAL A 14 -0.02 -33.50 0.12
C VAL A 14 1.17 -32.73 -0.48
N SER A 15 1.92 -33.32 -1.40
CA SER A 15 3.03 -32.62 -2.07
C SER A 15 2.56 -31.39 -2.83
N ILE A 16 1.44 -31.47 -3.56
CA ILE A 16 0.86 -30.32 -4.27
C ILE A 16 0.42 -29.24 -3.28
N ALA A 17 -0.21 -29.63 -2.16
CA ALA A 17 -0.63 -28.70 -1.13
C ALA A 17 0.57 -27.96 -0.50
N ILE A 18 1.69 -28.64 -0.27
CA ILE A 18 2.93 -28.04 0.23
C ILE A 18 3.47 -27.02 -0.78
N VAL A 19 3.54 -27.37 -2.06
CA VAL A 19 3.99 -26.45 -3.12
C VAL A 19 3.11 -25.22 -3.21
N MET A 20 1.78 -25.40 -3.18
CA MET A 20 0.81 -24.31 -3.15
C MET A 20 0.99 -23.41 -1.92
N LEU A 21 1.16 -24.00 -0.74
CA LEU A 21 1.36 -23.26 0.50
C LEU A 21 2.60 -22.36 0.42
N VAL A 22 3.72 -22.89 -0.08
CA VAL A 22 4.97 -22.12 -0.27
C VAL A 22 4.77 -20.96 -1.26
N LEU A 23 4.03 -21.20 -2.34
CA LEU A 23 3.67 -20.16 -3.32
C LEU A 23 2.85 -19.04 -2.69
N PHE A 24 1.81 -19.39 -1.91
CA PHE A 24 0.98 -18.42 -1.20
C PHE A 24 1.78 -17.62 -0.17
N LEU A 25 2.66 -18.28 0.60
CA LEU A 25 3.54 -17.60 1.55
C LEU A 25 4.48 -16.62 0.85
N SER A 26 5.06 -17.00 -0.29
CA SER A 26 5.93 -16.13 -1.08
C SER A 26 5.20 -14.89 -1.56
N ILE A 27 3.97 -15.05 -2.07
CA ILE A 27 3.13 -13.93 -2.50
C ILE A 27 2.76 -13.03 -1.31
N ALA A 28 2.39 -13.62 -0.17
CA ALA A 28 2.02 -12.88 1.03
C ALA A 28 3.19 -12.03 1.56
N ILE A 29 4.42 -12.60 1.60
CA ILE A 29 5.63 -11.88 1.98
C ILE A 29 5.90 -10.72 1.02
N TYR A 30 5.82 -10.96 -0.29
CA TYR A 30 6.00 -9.91 -1.28
C TYR A 30 4.98 -8.77 -1.11
N GLN A 31 3.70 -9.11 -0.89
CA GLN A 31 2.66 -8.12 -0.63
C GLN A 31 2.90 -7.35 0.67
N ALA A 32 3.32 -8.01 1.74
CA ALA A 32 3.62 -7.36 3.02
C ALA A 32 4.74 -6.32 2.88
N ILE A 33 5.81 -6.66 2.15
CA ILE A 33 6.91 -5.72 1.85
C ILE A 33 6.39 -4.54 1.04
N ARG A 34 5.64 -4.79 -0.04
CA ARG A 34 5.10 -3.74 -0.91
C ARG A 34 4.15 -2.80 -0.17
N ILE A 35 3.30 -3.33 0.71
CA ILE A 35 2.41 -2.55 1.57
C ILE A 35 3.24 -1.73 2.57
N GLY A 36 4.27 -2.31 3.18
CA GLY A 36 5.14 -1.63 4.12
C GLY A 36 5.85 -0.41 3.50
N VAL A 37 6.37 -0.54 2.28
CA VAL A 37 6.99 0.57 1.54
C VAL A 37 5.97 1.65 1.21
N ARG A 38 4.82 1.27 0.62
CA ARG A 38 3.76 2.22 0.29
C ARG A 38 3.21 2.95 1.51
N LYS A 39 3.09 2.28 2.66
CA LYS A 39 2.64 2.90 3.91
C LYS A 39 3.62 3.97 4.41
N ARG A 40 4.92 3.77 4.21
CA ARG A 40 5.94 4.79 4.56
C ARG A 40 5.87 6.00 3.63
N GLU A 41 5.69 5.77 2.33
CA GLU A 41 5.51 6.84 1.35
C GLU A 41 4.24 7.66 1.64
N LEU A 42 3.12 6.98 1.90
CA LEU A 42 1.86 7.60 2.35
C LEU A 42 2.06 8.47 3.59
N SER A 43 2.69 7.93 4.64
CA SER A 43 2.93 8.67 5.88
C SER A 43 3.85 9.88 5.68
N ARG A 44 4.81 9.81 4.74
CA ARG A 44 5.66 10.95 4.40
C ARG A 44 4.87 12.06 3.72
N LEU A 45 4.05 11.71 2.72
CA LEU A 45 3.22 12.65 1.98
C LEU A 45 2.13 13.28 2.88
N GLU A 46 1.53 12.51 3.78
CA GLU A 46 0.59 13.03 4.79
C GLU A 46 1.25 14.08 5.70
N LYS A 47 2.48 13.82 6.15
CA LYS A 47 3.24 14.79 6.94
C LYS A 47 3.56 16.06 6.15
N GLU A 48 3.96 15.91 4.89
CA GLU A 48 4.25 17.06 4.01
C GLU A 48 3.00 17.93 3.80
N ILE A 49 1.83 17.32 3.56
CA ILE A 49 0.56 18.03 3.47
C ILE A 49 0.23 18.75 4.78
N SER A 50 0.41 18.10 5.94
CA SER A 50 0.13 18.74 7.23
C SER A 50 1.01 19.98 7.49
N LEU A 51 2.29 19.93 7.10
CA LEU A 51 3.21 21.06 7.20
C LEU A 51 2.80 22.20 6.26
N LEU A 52 2.42 21.89 5.02
CA LEU A 52 1.94 22.89 4.05
C LEU A 52 0.64 23.54 4.51
N GLN A 53 -0.27 22.78 5.14
CA GLN A 53 -1.50 23.31 5.72
C GLN A 53 -1.22 24.24 6.90
N GLU A 54 -0.25 23.89 7.76
CA GLU A 54 0.19 24.75 8.85
C GLU A 54 0.83 26.05 8.33
N GLN A 55 1.67 25.97 7.31
CA GLN A 55 2.25 27.14 6.64
C GLN A 55 1.15 28.04 6.06
N LYS A 56 0.19 27.48 5.32
CA LYS A 56 -0.94 28.22 4.77
C LYS A 56 -1.71 28.98 5.86
N ASN A 57 -1.93 28.36 7.01
CA ASN A 57 -2.68 28.98 8.11
C ASN A 57 -1.90 30.14 8.76
N ASN A 58 -0.57 30.12 8.69
CA ASN A 58 0.31 31.14 9.27
C ASN A 58 0.74 32.21 8.25
N THR A 59 0.50 32.01 6.96
CA THR A 59 0.80 32.96 5.89
C THR A 59 -0.29 34.02 5.78
N GLU A 60 0.07 35.29 5.95
CA GLU A 60 -0.85 36.42 5.77
C GLU A 60 -0.96 36.88 4.31
N ASP A 61 0.03 36.59 3.46
CA ASP A 61 0.01 36.93 2.04
C ASP A 61 -0.99 36.05 1.27
N GLU A 62 -1.85 36.68 0.47
CA GLU A 62 -2.92 36.03 -0.28
C GLU A 62 -2.37 35.25 -1.49
N ILE A 63 -1.29 35.74 -2.12
CA ILE A 63 -0.63 35.08 -3.26
C ILE A 63 0.08 33.81 -2.78
N GLU A 64 0.77 33.90 -1.67
CA GLU A 64 1.51 32.78 -1.08
C GLU A 64 0.54 31.71 -0.54
N ARG A 65 -0.60 32.11 0.03
CA ARG A 65 -1.68 31.17 0.38
C ARG A 65 -2.26 30.43 -0.82
N TRP A 66 -2.44 31.12 -1.95
CA TRP A 66 -2.95 30.49 -3.18
C TRP A 66 -1.97 29.46 -3.75
N LEU A 67 -0.67 29.78 -3.79
CA LEU A 67 0.40 28.85 -4.20
C LEU A 67 0.46 27.60 -3.30
N LEU A 68 0.30 27.78 -1.99
CA LEU A 68 0.25 26.67 -1.04
C LEU A 68 -0.97 25.77 -1.27
N ASP A 69 -2.13 26.34 -1.58
CA ASP A 69 -3.35 25.58 -1.89
C ASP A 69 -3.19 24.70 -3.14
N GLU A 70 -2.59 25.23 -4.20
CA GLU A 70 -2.33 24.47 -5.41
C GLU A 70 -1.34 23.33 -5.16
N THR A 71 -0.28 23.61 -4.39
CA THR A 71 0.73 22.62 -4.02
C THR A 71 0.14 21.48 -3.16
N ILE A 72 -0.69 21.82 -2.18
CA ILE A 72 -1.42 20.84 -1.36
C ILE A 72 -2.33 19.97 -2.24
N GLU A 73 -2.98 20.57 -3.24
CA GLU A 73 -3.88 19.85 -4.14
C GLU A 73 -3.14 18.91 -5.10
N GLU A 74 -1.97 19.30 -5.60
CA GLU A 74 -1.09 18.39 -6.35
C GLU A 74 -0.65 17.21 -5.49
N ARG A 75 -0.17 17.46 -4.26
CA ARG A 75 0.24 16.39 -3.32
C ARG A 75 -0.92 15.48 -2.93
N ALA A 76 -2.11 16.02 -2.75
CA ALA A 76 -3.32 15.23 -2.49
C ALA A 76 -3.68 14.33 -3.68
N ARG A 77 -3.52 14.82 -4.91
CA ARG A 77 -3.72 14.04 -6.14
C ARG A 77 -2.69 12.91 -6.27
N GLU A 78 -1.42 13.15 -5.91
CA GLU A 78 -0.38 12.11 -5.87
C GLU A 78 -0.73 10.97 -4.89
N LEU A 79 -1.44 11.29 -3.79
CA LEU A 79 -1.96 10.30 -2.83
C LEU A 79 -3.24 9.58 -3.32
N GLY A 80 -3.78 9.94 -4.48
CA GLY A 80 -5.08 9.45 -4.95
C GLY A 80 -6.26 9.98 -4.13
N LEU A 81 -6.03 10.97 -3.26
CA LEU A 81 -7.07 11.66 -2.51
C LEU A 81 -7.58 12.82 -3.37
N ARG A 82 -8.79 12.68 -3.89
CA ARG A 82 -9.45 13.77 -4.61
C ARG A 82 -10.05 14.73 -3.58
N LYS A 83 -9.76 16.03 -3.71
CA LYS A 83 -10.36 17.12 -2.92
C LYS A 83 -11.86 16.86 -2.79
N LYS A 84 -12.35 16.63 -1.55
CA LYS A 84 -13.78 16.79 -1.30
C LYS A 84 -14.05 18.28 -1.43
N SER A 85 -14.67 18.63 -2.55
CA SER A 85 -15.28 19.94 -2.79
C SER A 85 -16.31 20.25 -1.73
#